data_AF-A0A812KLF0-F1
#
_entry.id   AF-A0A812KLF0-F1
#
_cell.length_a   1.000
_cell.length_b   1.000
_cell.length_c   1.000
_cell.angle_alpha   90.00
_cell.angle_beta   90.00
_cell.angle_gamma   90.00
#
_symmetry.space_group_name_H-M   'P 1'
#
loop_
_entity.id
_entity.type
_entity.pdbx_description
1 polymer ?
#
loop_
_entity_poly.entity_id
_entity_poly.type
_entity_poly.pdbx_seq_one_letter_code
_entity_poly.pdbx_strand_id
1 'polypeptide(L)'
;MQSGGTKETSRLLITFARKGRWEGDAGMKQLLAEAVKMHIDLDYSEKPYFRSALWEATWRNHEVIVKALVEKGATIDFKDYQERTPLHEAAYYGHLNLVEYFIEKGAPINVLDKFGQTPLFRAVDGGRHEVAKFLVEKKAETNWLDNDQCSVQHCAAFQGFPQLSSWLVYKGAWRNRFAIEGVDEAEMRFTGPGDGERSEERQRTDAALDEKE
;
A
#
# COMPACT_ATOMS: atom_id res chain seq x y z
N MET A 1 38.31 15.70 -10.16
CA MET A 1 38.26 14.25 -10.46
C MET A 1 37.62 13.44 -9.31
N GLN A 2 36.57 13.94 -8.63
CA GLN A 2 35.93 13.25 -7.50
C GLN A 2 34.62 12.52 -7.86
N SER A 3 34.11 12.67 -9.08
CA SER A 3 32.78 12.17 -9.47
C SER A 3 32.69 10.68 -9.78
N GLY A 4 33.83 9.98 -9.94
CA GLY A 4 33.86 8.53 -10.05
C GLY A 4 33.63 7.88 -8.68
N GLY A 5 34.53 8.16 -7.72
CA GLY A 5 34.53 7.50 -6.41
C GLY A 5 33.21 7.56 -5.63
N THR A 6 32.42 8.63 -5.77
CA THR A 6 31.10 8.73 -5.14
C THR A 6 30.09 7.75 -5.76
N LYS A 7 30.06 7.62 -7.08
CA LYS A 7 29.15 6.69 -7.78
C LYS A 7 29.51 5.23 -7.56
N GLU A 8 30.80 4.88 -7.62
CA GLU A 8 31.26 3.52 -7.32
C GLU A 8 30.86 3.10 -5.89
N THR A 9 30.98 4.01 -4.93
CA THR A 9 30.61 3.74 -3.54
C THR A 9 29.09 3.66 -3.35
N SER A 10 28.30 4.48 -4.05
CA SER A 10 26.83 4.33 -4.07
C SER A 10 26.39 3.00 -4.67
N ARG A 11 27.00 2.54 -5.76
CA ARG A 11 26.75 1.20 -6.34
C ARG A 11 27.10 0.08 -5.37
N LEU A 12 28.16 0.28 -4.61
CA LEU A 12 28.61 -0.66 -3.61
C LEU A 12 27.57 -0.76 -2.48
N LEU A 13 27.01 0.36 -2.00
CA LEU A 13 25.89 0.40 -1.05
C LEU A 13 24.67 -0.38 -1.55
N ILE A 14 24.24 -0.15 -2.80
CA ILE A 14 23.13 -0.89 -3.43
C ILE A 14 23.44 -2.39 -3.48
N THR A 15 24.65 -2.75 -3.89
CA THR A 15 25.08 -4.16 -3.98
C THR A 15 25.10 -4.84 -2.61
N PHE A 16 25.44 -4.10 -1.55
CA PHE A 16 25.40 -4.60 -0.19
C PHE A 16 23.99 -4.78 0.35
N ALA A 17 23.13 -3.77 0.17
CA ALA A 17 21.71 -3.88 0.48
C ALA A 17 21.06 -5.08 -0.21
N ARG A 18 21.48 -5.39 -1.45
CA ARG A 18 21.01 -6.56 -2.19
C ARG A 18 21.48 -7.91 -1.64
N LYS A 19 22.66 -7.96 -1.01
CA LYS A 19 23.29 -9.23 -0.58
C LYS A 19 22.89 -9.67 0.82
N GLY A 20 22.48 -8.75 1.71
CA GLY A 20 21.96 -9.10 3.05
C GLY A 20 22.95 -9.68 4.05
N ARG A 21 24.16 -10.08 3.64
CA ARG A 21 25.16 -10.77 4.46
C ARG A 21 25.79 -9.95 5.59
N TRP A 22 25.27 -8.77 5.90
CA TRP A 22 25.91 -7.78 6.76
C TRP A 22 25.11 -7.45 8.02
N GLU A 23 24.10 -8.26 8.34
CA GLU A 23 23.32 -8.11 9.57
C GLU A 23 24.25 -8.13 10.80
N GLY A 24 24.37 -6.96 11.45
CA GLY A 24 25.20 -6.79 12.64
C GLY A 24 26.71 -6.64 12.41
N ASP A 25 27.18 -6.65 11.16
CA ASP A 25 28.61 -6.59 10.86
C ASP A 25 29.18 -5.16 11.04
N ALA A 26 30.33 -5.07 11.72
CA ALA A 26 31.08 -3.82 11.88
C ALA A 26 31.42 -3.17 10.53
N GLY A 27 31.62 -3.99 9.49
CA GLY A 27 31.85 -3.53 8.13
C GLY A 27 30.70 -2.67 7.56
N MET A 28 29.44 -3.01 7.86
CA MET A 28 28.28 -2.22 7.43
C MET A 28 28.29 -0.83 8.07
N LYS A 29 28.51 -0.77 9.38
CA LYS A 29 28.54 0.49 10.14
C LYS A 29 29.70 1.38 9.68
N GLN A 30 30.86 0.78 9.41
CA GLN A 30 32.02 1.48 8.88
C GLN A 30 31.75 2.03 7.48
N LEU A 31 31.21 1.22 6.57
CA LEU A 31 30.85 1.64 5.22
C LEU A 31 29.84 2.79 5.23
N LEU A 32 28.79 2.71 6.03
CA LEU A 32 27.80 3.78 6.15
C LEU A 32 28.39 5.05 6.77
N ALA A 33 29.27 4.92 7.77
CA ALA A 33 29.96 6.05 8.36
C ALA A 33 30.89 6.75 7.35
N GLU A 34 31.61 5.96 6.55
CA GLU A 34 32.46 6.48 5.48
C GLU A 34 31.63 7.14 4.37
N ALA A 35 30.51 6.53 3.98
CA ALA A 35 29.60 7.09 3.00
C ALA A 35 29.05 8.47 3.43
N VAL A 36 28.63 8.59 4.70
CA VAL A 36 28.20 9.89 5.24
C VAL A 36 29.34 10.90 5.27
N LYS A 37 30.55 10.49 5.69
CA LYS A 37 31.74 11.36 5.72
C LYS A 37 32.11 11.87 4.32
N MET A 38 31.91 11.04 3.30
CA MET A 38 32.17 11.36 1.90
C MET A 38 31.03 12.12 1.21
N HIS A 39 29.98 12.51 1.95
CA HIS A 39 28.77 13.15 1.41
C HIS A 39 28.14 12.36 0.26
N ILE A 40 28.09 11.03 0.41
CA ILE A 40 27.47 10.16 -0.58
C ILE A 40 25.96 10.30 -0.51
N ASP A 41 25.35 10.42 -1.69
CA ASP A 41 23.91 10.33 -1.87
C ASP A 41 23.43 8.90 -1.57
N LEU A 42 22.73 8.73 -0.44
CA LEU A 42 22.17 7.46 0.00
C LEU A 42 20.92 7.07 -0.80
N ASP A 43 20.31 8.03 -1.47
CA ASP A 43 19.15 7.86 -2.33
C ASP A 43 19.54 7.61 -3.79
N TYR A 44 20.86 7.58 -4.05
CA TYR A 44 21.39 7.23 -5.35
C TYR A 44 20.77 5.95 -5.87
N SER A 45 20.33 6.01 -7.12
CA SER A 45 19.73 4.89 -7.81
C SER A 45 20.15 4.86 -9.28
N GLU A 46 20.18 3.67 -9.85
CA GLU A 46 20.55 3.48 -11.26
C GLU A 46 19.38 3.03 -12.12
N LYS A 47 19.41 3.45 -13.39
CA LYS A 47 18.50 2.95 -14.42
C LYS A 47 18.71 1.44 -14.62
N PRO A 48 17.67 0.69 -15.02
CA PRO A 48 16.36 1.19 -15.45
C PRO A 48 15.33 1.34 -14.32
N TYR A 49 15.59 0.78 -13.13
CA TYR A 49 14.56 0.64 -12.09
C TYR A 49 14.60 1.70 -10.98
N PHE A 50 15.60 2.58 -10.94
CA PHE A 50 15.72 3.64 -9.91
C PHE A 50 15.57 3.11 -8.47
N ARG A 51 16.22 1.97 -8.18
CA ARG A 51 16.21 1.34 -6.86
C ARG A 51 17.40 1.84 -6.04
N SER A 52 17.11 2.55 -4.95
CA SER A 52 18.12 2.95 -3.97
C SER A 52 18.54 1.78 -3.09
N ALA A 53 19.60 1.96 -2.29
CA ALA A 53 20.01 0.96 -1.31
C ALA A 53 18.89 0.64 -0.31
N LEU A 54 18.12 1.66 0.11
CA LEU A 54 16.97 1.48 1.00
C LEU A 54 15.89 0.59 0.35
N TRP A 55 15.59 0.84 -0.92
CA TRP A 55 14.61 0.05 -1.67
C TRP A 55 15.03 -1.42 -1.77
N GLU A 56 16.29 -1.70 -2.15
CA GLU A 56 16.80 -3.09 -2.30
C GLU A 56 16.84 -3.86 -0.97
N ALA A 57 17.16 -3.18 0.13
CA ALA A 57 17.14 -3.76 1.47
C ALA A 57 15.69 -4.06 1.92
N THR A 58 14.76 -3.15 1.61
CA THR A 58 13.34 -3.29 1.94
C THR A 58 12.71 -4.48 1.21
N TRP A 59 12.94 -4.58 -0.10
CA TRP A 59 12.45 -5.68 -0.92
C TRP A 59 12.83 -7.05 -0.34
N ARG A 60 14.05 -7.16 0.19
CA ARG A 60 14.60 -8.41 0.76
C ARG A 60 14.37 -8.61 2.24
N ASN A 61 13.67 -7.69 2.91
CA ASN A 61 13.48 -7.72 4.35
C ASN A 61 14.78 -7.66 5.18
N HIS A 62 15.80 -6.94 4.72
CA HIS A 62 17.04 -6.75 5.50
C HIS A 62 16.87 -5.63 6.53
N GLU A 63 16.14 -5.92 7.60
CA GLU A 63 15.74 -4.97 8.63
C GLU A 63 16.91 -4.17 9.21
N VAL A 64 18.02 -4.83 9.54
CA VAL A 64 19.20 -4.15 10.10
C VAL A 64 19.77 -3.11 9.14
N ILE A 65 19.77 -3.43 7.83
CA ILE A 65 20.26 -2.53 6.79
C ILE A 65 19.28 -1.37 6.58
N VAL A 66 17.97 -1.65 6.52
CA VAL A 66 16.92 -0.62 6.41
C VAL A 66 17.01 0.38 7.56
N LYS A 67 17.08 -0.11 8.80
CA LYS A 67 17.18 0.74 9.99
C LYS A 67 18.43 1.62 9.94
N ALA A 68 19.58 1.03 9.64
CA ALA A 68 20.84 1.75 9.56
C ALA A 68 20.86 2.81 8.45
N LEU A 69 20.26 2.54 7.28
CA LEU A 69 20.16 3.52 6.19
C LEU A 69 19.29 4.72 6.57
N VAL A 70 18.11 4.46 7.15
CA VAL A 70 17.19 5.52 7.59
C VAL A 70 17.81 6.35 8.72
N GLU A 71 18.49 5.74 9.68
CA GLU A 71 19.22 6.45 10.75
C GLU A 71 20.37 7.33 10.22
N LYS A 72 20.92 7.01 9.05
CA LYS A 72 21.97 7.78 8.38
C LYS A 72 21.44 8.85 7.43
N GLY A 73 20.12 8.97 7.31
CA GLY A 73 19.45 10.02 6.54
C GLY A 73 19.04 9.63 5.13
N ALA A 74 18.90 8.34 4.81
CA ALA A 74 18.24 7.92 3.58
C ALA A 74 16.77 8.38 3.57
N THR A 75 16.29 8.85 2.42
CA THR A 75 14.92 9.35 2.26
C THR A 75 13.93 8.18 2.32
N ILE A 76 13.08 8.18 3.36
CA ILE A 76 12.20 7.06 3.69
C ILE A 76 11.15 6.75 2.62
N ASP A 77 10.74 7.77 1.88
CA ASP A 77 9.73 7.72 0.83
C ASP A 77 10.35 7.89 -0.58
N PHE A 78 11.64 7.58 -0.73
CA PHE A 78 12.31 7.65 -2.02
C PHE A 78 11.61 6.75 -3.04
N LYS A 79 11.13 7.35 -4.13
CA LYS A 79 10.32 6.71 -5.16
C LYS A 79 11.17 6.01 -6.22
N ASP A 80 10.75 4.82 -6.63
CA ASP A 80 11.29 4.13 -7.80
C ASP A 80 10.67 4.64 -9.11
N TYR A 81 10.99 3.98 -10.24
CA TYR A 81 10.47 4.32 -11.57
C TYR A 81 8.94 4.17 -11.75
N GLN A 82 8.28 3.44 -10.84
CA GLN A 82 6.83 3.28 -10.77
C GLN A 82 6.23 4.15 -9.67
N GLU A 83 6.99 5.12 -9.17
CA GLU A 83 6.62 5.99 -8.04
C GLU A 83 6.34 5.24 -6.74
N ARG A 84 6.85 4.00 -6.61
CA ARG A 84 6.68 3.21 -5.39
C ARG A 84 7.73 3.58 -4.37
N THR A 85 7.26 3.80 -3.16
CA THR A 85 8.10 3.99 -1.98
C THR A 85 8.48 2.64 -1.33
N PRO A 86 9.50 2.59 -0.46
CA PRO A 86 9.80 1.41 0.34
C PRO A 86 8.59 0.83 1.08
N LEU A 87 7.67 1.69 1.55
CA LEU A 87 6.45 1.27 2.21
C LEU A 87 5.51 0.45 1.31
N HIS A 88 5.41 0.78 0.01
CA HIS A 88 4.62 -0.02 -0.94
C HIS A 88 5.19 -1.44 -1.09
N GLU A 89 6.51 -1.56 -1.18
CA GLU A 89 7.17 -2.85 -1.37
C GLU A 89 7.12 -3.69 -0.09
N ALA A 90 7.42 -3.08 1.07
CA ALA A 90 7.25 -3.75 2.36
C ALA A 90 5.81 -4.27 2.53
N ALA A 91 4.83 -3.48 2.10
CA ALA A 91 3.43 -3.85 2.15
C ALA A 91 3.08 -5.01 1.21
N TYR A 92 3.54 -4.98 -0.04
CA TYR A 92 3.29 -6.03 -1.03
C TYR A 92 3.92 -7.38 -0.65
N TYR A 93 5.12 -7.37 -0.09
CA TYR A 93 5.82 -8.60 0.34
C TYR A 93 5.42 -9.09 1.73
N GLY A 94 4.72 -8.28 2.52
CA GLY A 94 4.23 -8.67 3.84
C GLY A 94 5.26 -8.51 4.95
N HIS A 95 6.24 -7.63 4.77
CA HIS A 95 7.29 -7.37 5.76
C HIS A 95 6.75 -6.48 6.87
N LEU A 96 5.89 -7.03 7.74
CA LEU A 96 5.17 -6.29 8.78
C LEU A 96 6.11 -5.50 9.69
N ASN A 97 7.25 -6.10 10.08
CA ASN A 97 8.32 -5.45 10.83
C ASN A 97 8.83 -4.16 10.17
N LEU A 98 8.97 -4.15 8.83
CA LEU A 98 9.38 -2.96 8.08
C LEU A 98 8.25 -1.96 7.91
N VAL A 99 7.02 -2.43 7.70
CA VAL A 99 5.84 -1.56 7.63
C VAL A 99 5.67 -0.80 8.94
N GLU A 100 5.73 -1.48 10.08
CA GLU A 100 5.72 -0.88 11.41
C GLU A 100 6.81 0.18 11.54
N TYR A 101 8.05 -0.20 11.23
CA TYR A 101 9.19 0.71 11.31
C TYR A 101 9.02 1.96 10.43
N PHE A 102 8.56 1.82 9.19
CA PHE A 102 8.39 2.96 8.30
C PHE A 102 7.29 3.91 8.77
N ILE A 103 6.17 3.38 9.26
CA ILE A 103 5.09 4.20 9.84
C ILE A 103 5.57 4.93 11.09
N GLU A 104 6.33 4.27 11.98
CA GLU A 104 6.92 4.90 13.16
C GLU A 104 7.90 6.03 12.81
N LYS A 105 8.63 5.88 11.70
CA LYS A 105 9.54 6.91 11.19
C LYS A 105 8.85 7.99 10.36
N GLY A 106 7.52 7.97 10.28
CA GLY A 106 6.73 9.03 9.64
C GLY A 106 6.59 8.90 8.13
N ALA A 107 6.76 7.69 7.57
CA ALA A 107 6.48 7.46 6.16
C ALA A 107 4.99 7.76 5.86
N PRO A 108 4.68 8.42 4.73
CA PRO A 108 3.31 8.75 4.36
C PRO A 108 2.50 7.46 4.09
N ILE A 109 1.46 7.22 4.89
CA ILE A 109 0.67 5.97 4.83
C ILE A 109 -0.22 5.87 3.58
N ASN A 110 -0.64 7.01 3.03
CA ASN A 110 -1.55 7.12 1.87
C ASN A 110 -0.83 7.64 0.62
N VAL A 111 0.48 7.38 0.48
CA VAL A 111 1.22 7.72 -0.74
C VAL A 111 0.67 6.91 -1.92
N LEU A 112 0.68 7.50 -3.11
CA LEU A 112 0.27 6.81 -4.35
C LEU A 112 1.48 6.47 -5.20
N ASP A 113 1.44 5.26 -5.78
CA ASP A 113 2.30 4.87 -6.89
C ASP A 113 1.72 5.31 -8.24
N LYS A 114 2.42 4.98 -9.33
CA LYS A 114 2.06 5.36 -10.70
C LYS A 114 0.69 4.81 -11.15
N PHE A 115 0.20 3.76 -10.49
CA PHE A 115 -1.10 3.15 -10.77
C PHE A 115 -2.21 3.74 -9.89
N GLY A 116 -1.91 4.74 -9.06
CA GLY A 116 -2.87 5.27 -8.09
C GLY A 116 -3.08 4.34 -6.90
N GLN A 117 -2.18 3.37 -6.67
CA GLN A 117 -2.33 2.39 -5.60
C GLN A 117 -1.62 2.87 -4.33
N THR A 118 -2.28 2.72 -3.19
CA THR A 118 -1.69 2.99 -1.86
C THR A 118 -0.90 1.77 -1.34
N PRO A 119 -0.05 1.92 -0.31
CA PRO A 119 0.56 0.77 0.35
C PRO A 119 -0.46 -0.25 0.86
N LEU A 120 -1.62 0.21 1.34
CA LEU A 120 -2.72 -0.68 1.73
C LEU A 120 -3.23 -1.49 0.52
N PHE A 121 -3.42 -0.84 -0.63
CA PHE A 121 -3.82 -1.54 -1.86
C PHE A 121 -2.79 -2.61 -2.24
N ARG A 122 -1.49 -2.27 -2.21
CA ARG A 122 -0.40 -3.21 -2.51
C ARG A 122 -0.35 -4.38 -1.52
N ALA A 123 -0.64 -4.16 -0.23
CA ALA A 123 -0.74 -5.25 0.74
C ALA A 123 -1.86 -6.23 0.39
N VAL A 124 -3.03 -5.72 -0.02
CA VAL A 124 -4.16 -6.56 -0.44
C VAL A 124 -3.87 -7.29 -1.74
N ASP A 125 -3.29 -6.61 -2.73
CA ASP A 125 -2.86 -7.20 -4.01
C ASP A 125 -1.84 -8.34 -3.79
N GLY A 126 -0.92 -8.17 -2.85
CA GLY A 126 0.03 -9.20 -2.44
C GLY A 126 -0.53 -10.28 -1.50
N GLY A 127 -1.82 -10.23 -1.13
CA GLY A 127 -2.46 -11.18 -0.20
C GLY A 127 -1.97 -11.08 1.25
N ARG A 128 -1.40 -9.94 1.65
CA ARG A 128 -0.77 -9.71 2.96
C ARG A 128 -1.78 -9.20 3.97
N HIS A 129 -2.66 -10.11 4.43
CA HIS A 129 -3.80 -9.76 5.29
C HIS A 129 -3.39 -9.09 6.61
N GLU A 130 -2.31 -9.54 7.24
CA GLU A 130 -1.82 -8.96 8.51
C GLU A 130 -1.36 -7.51 8.33
N VAL A 131 -0.59 -7.25 7.28
CA VAL A 131 -0.16 -5.89 6.93
C VAL A 131 -1.35 -5.01 6.56
N ALA A 132 -2.29 -5.52 5.76
CA ALA A 132 -3.48 -4.77 5.39
C ALA A 132 -4.29 -4.36 6.63
N LYS A 133 -4.46 -5.28 7.59
CA LYS A 133 -5.14 -4.98 8.86
C LYS A 133 -4.39 -3.93 9.67
N PHE A 134 -3.07 -4.09 9.82
CA PHE A 134 -2.23 -3.12 10.51
C PHE A 134 -2.34 -1.72 9.91
N LEU A 135 -2.25 -1.59 8.58
CA LEU A 135 -2.36 -0.30 7.90
C LEU A 135 -3.71 0.37 8.15
N VAL A 136 -4.81 -0.37 8.08
CA VAL A 136 -6.15 0.16 8.40
C VAL A 136 -6.27 0.55 9.88
N GLU A 137 -5.67 -0.20 10.80
CA GLU A 137 -5.60 0.20 12.22
C GLU A 137 -4.80 1.48 12.44
N LYS A 138 -3.79 1.73 11.60
CA LYS A 138 -3.04 3.00 11.53
C LYS A 138 -3.76 4.08 10.72
N LYS A 139 -5.05 3.89 10.39
CA LYS A 139 -5.91 4.84 9.67
C LYS A 139 -5.46 5.08 8.22
N ALA A 140 -4.92 4.07 7.55
CA ALA A 140 -4.78 4.09 6.10
C ALA A 140 -6.16 4.23 5.44
N GLU A 141 -6.25 5.03 4.39
CA GLU A 141 -7.52 5.29 3.73
C GLU A 141 -7.95 4.14 2.83
N THR A 142 -9.15 3.63 3.08
CA THR A 142 -9.71 2.45 2.42
C THR A 142 -10.55 2.78 1.19
N ASN A 143 -10.85 4.06 0.96
CA ASN A 143 -11.80 4.51 -0.07
C ASN A 143 -11.12 5.20 -1.27
N TRP A 144 -9.79 5.12 -1.37
CA TRP A 144 -9.10 5.56 -2.57
C TRP A 144 -9.37 4.60 -3.72
N LEU A 145 -9.45 5.17 -4.91
CA LEU A 145 -9.59 4.44 -6.17
C LEU A 145 -8.26 4.54 -6.91
N ASP A 146 -7.81 3.43 -7.46
CA ASP A 146 -6.67 3.40 -8.35
C ASP A 146 -7.04 3.99 -9.73
N ASN A 147 -6.10 3.98 -10.67
CA ASN A 147 -6.31 4.53 -12.01
C ASN A 147 -7.41 3.79 -12.79
N ASP A 148 -7.70 2.53 -12.44
CA ASP A 148 -8.75 1.70 -13.04
C ASP A 148 -10.08 1.79 -12.25
N GLN A 149 -10.21 2.81 -11.38
CA GLN A 149 -11.37 3.02 -10.51
C GLN A 149 -11.63 1.85 -9.54
N CYS A 150 -10.63 1.02 -9.28
CA CYS A 150 -10.72 -0.09 -8.35
C CYS A 150 -10.38 0.39 -6.94
N SER A 151 -11.24 0.05 -5.97
CA SER A 151 -10.93 0.24 -4.54
C SER A 151 -10.18 -0.96 -3.98
N VAL A 152 -9.56 -0.80 -2.80
CA VAL A 152 -8.92 -1.92 -2.10
C VAL A 152 -9.91 -3.07 -1.77
N GLN A 153 -11.18 -2.75 -1.55
CA GLN A 153 -12.22 -3.77 -1.34
C GLN A 153 -12.50 -4.58 -2.61
N HIS A 154 -12.50 -3.94 -3.79
CA HIS A 154 -12.59 -4.66 -5.07
C HIS A 154 -11.39 -5.56 -5.27
N CYS A 155 -10.18 -5.08 -5.01
CA CYS A 155 -8.97 -5.89 -5.08
C CYS A 155 -9.09 -7.13 -4.17
N ALA A 156 -9.50 -6.96 -2.90
CA ALA A 156 -9.71 -8.08 -1.99
C ALA A 156 -10.76 -9.07 -2.48
N ALA A 157 -11.85 -8.59 -3.09
CA ALA A 157 -12.89 -9.45 -3.65
C ALA A 157 -12.40 -10.21 -4.90
N PHE A 158 -11.73 -9.51 -5.83
CA PHE A 158 -11.21 -10.06 -7.08
C PHE A 158 -10.12 -11.12 -6.85
N GLN A 159 -9.23 -10.88 -5.88
CA GLN A 159 -8.20 -11.83 -5.49
C GLN A 159 -8.74 -13.05 -4.72
N GLY A 160 -10.04 -13.09 -4.41
CA GLY A 160 -10.66 -14.20 -3.70
C GLY A 160 -10.41 -14.20 -2.19
N PHE A 161 -10.33 -13.01 -1.56
CA PHE A 161 -10.17 -12.83 -0.11
C PHE A 161 -11.47 -12.37 0.56
N PRO A 162 -12.52 -13.21 0.64
CA PRO A 162 -13.85 -12.79 1.09
C PRO A 162 -13.87 -12.31 2.55
N GLN A 163 -13.04 -12.89 3.43
CA GLN A 163 -12.95 -12.44 4.82
C GLN A 163 -12.32 -11.06 4.93
N LEU A 164 -11.24 -10.80 4.18
CA LEU A 164 -10.59 -9.49 4.17
C LEU A 164 -11.49 -8.44 3.52
N SER A 165 -12.13 -8.78 2.41
CA SER A 165 -13.10 -7.94 1.73
C SER A 165 -14.26 -7.53 2.65
N SER A 166 -14.87 -8.50 3.34
CA SER A 166 -15.94 -8.23 4.32
C SER A 166 -15.45 -7.39 5.49
N TRP A 167 -14.23 -7.65 5.96
CA TRP A 167 -13.61 -6.88 7.03
C TRP A 167 -13.32 -5.42 6.64
N LEU A 168 -12.87 -5.18 5.39
CA LEU A 168 -12.68 -3.83 4.86
C LEU A 168 -14.00 -3.07 4.82
N VAL A 169 -15.08 -3.69 4.36
CA VAL A 169 -16.44 -3.09 4.39
C VAL A 169 -16.86 -2.76 5.83
N TYR A 170 -16.63 -3.68 6.76
CA TYR A 170 -16.89 -3.45 8.19
C TYR A 170 -16.09 -2.25 8.75
N LYS A 171 -14.89 -1.99 8.22
CA LYS A 171 -14.05 -0.84 8.57
C LYS A 171 -14.41 0.45 7.82
N GLY A 172 -15.49 0.44 7.03
CA GLY A 172 -15.97 1.63 6.30
C GLY A 172 -15.46 1.75 4.86
N ALA A 173 -14.85 0.68 4.31
CA ALA A 173 -14.54 0.64 2.89
C ALA A 173 -15.83 0.55 2.06
N TRP A 174 -15.88 1.26 0.93
CA TRP A 174 -17.00 1.16 0.01
C TRP A 174 -17.16 -0.26 -0.50
N ARG A 175 -18.35 -0.82 -0.31
CA ARG A 175 -18.73 -2.12 -0.84
C ARG A 175 -19.06 -1.96 -2.32
N ASN A 176 -18.29 -2.63 -3.18
CA ASN A 176 -18.72 -2.90 -4.55
C ASN A 176 -19.05 -1.64 -5.37
N ARG A 177 -18.28 -0.55 -5.22
CA ARG A 177 -18.28 0.57 -6.16
C ARG A 177 -17.71 0.11 -7.50
N PHE A 178 -18.44 -0.72 -8.24
CA PHE A 178 -18.24 -0.80 -9.67
C PHE A 178 -18.56 0.60 -10.20
N ALA A 179 -17.57 1.28 -10.75
CA ALA A 179 -17.84 2.26 -11.79
C ALA A 179 -18.27 1.49 -13.07
N ILE A 180 -19.38 0.77 -13.00
CA ILE A 180 -20.21 0.64 -14.20
C ILE A 180 -20.99 1.94 -14.26
N GLU A 181 -20.78 2.69 -15.34
CA GLU A 181 -21.47 3.96 -15.59
C GLU A 181 -22.97 3.79 -15.31
N GLY A 182 -23.51 4.57 -14.37
CA GLY A 182 -24.97 4.73 -14.21
C GLY A 182 -25.66 4.19 -12.96
N VAL A 183 -24.96 3.84 -11.87
CA VAL A 183 -25.64 3.53 -10.59
C VAL A 183 -25.57 4.74 -9.65
N ASP A 184 -26.71 5.35 -9.39
CA ASP A 184 -26.86 6.56 -8.57
C ASP A 184 -26.34 6.37 -7.14
N GLU A 185 -25.61 7.39 -6.63
CA GLU A 185 -25.05 7.46 -5.28
C GLU A 185 -26.08 7.26 -4.15
N ALA A 186 -27.38 7.35 -4.46
CA ALA A 186 -28.47 7.21 -3.52
C ALA A 186 -28.72 5.76 -3.05
N GLU A 187 -28.47 4.73 -3.88
CA GLU A 187 -28.66 3.33 -3.47
C GLU A 187 -27.55 2.81 -2.54
N MET A 188 -26.35 3.40 -2.60
CA MET A 188 -25.19 2.90 -1.83
C MET A 188 -25.19 3.27 -0.35
N ARG A 189 -26.07 4.17 0.12
CA ARG A 189 -26.14 4.58 1.53
C ARG A 189 -26.96 3.64 2.42
N PHE A 190 -27.65 2.65 1.87
CA PHE A 190 -28.62 1.86 2.64
C PHE A 190 -28.44 0.34 2.46
N THR A 191 -27.35 -0.22 2.98
CA THR A 191 -27.31 -1.65 3.37
C THR A 191 -26.41 -1.88 4.58
N GLY A 192 -26.79 -1.32 5.73
CA GLY A 192 -26.39 -1.88 7.03
C GLY A 192 -27.26 -3.10 7.36
N PRO A 193 -26.79 -4.05 8.18
CA PRO A 193 -27.60 -5.19 8.58
C PRO A 193 -28.66 -4.70 9.58
N GLY A 194 -29.89 -4.55 9.10
CA GLY A 194 -31.07 -4.23 9.89
C GLY A 194 -32.18 -5.19 9.51
N ASP A 195 -32.41 -6.12 10.43
CA ASP A 195 -33.56 -6.96 10.73
C ASP A 195 -34.87 -6.79 9.94
N GLY A 196 -35.59 -7.92 9.84
CA GLY A 196 -36.72 -8.16 8.94
C GLY A 196 -38.03 -7.40 9.17
N GLU A 197 -39.05 -7.93 8.49
CA GLU A 197 -40.49 -7.57 8.42
C GLU A 197 -40.86 -6.90 7.08
N ARG A 198 -41.45 -7.65 6.13
CA ARG A 198 -42.89 -7.96 6.00
C ARG A 198 -43.75 -6.72 5.71
N SER A 199 -44.06 -6.54 4.43
CA SER A 199 -45.33 -5.96 3.95
C SER A 199 -45.40 -6.25 2.44
N GLU A 200 -46.04 -7.33 2.01
CA GLU A 200 -47.44 -7.29 1.53
C GLU A 200 -47.73 -6.02 0.71
N GLU A 201 -47.24 -5.98 -0.53
CA GLU A 201 -47.69 -5.00 -1.49
C GLU A 201 -49.07 -5.41 -2.03
N ARG A 202 -50.10 -4.89 -1.35
CA ARG A 202 -51.44 -4.74 -1.91
C ARG A 202 -51.39 -3.69 -3.01
N GLN A 203 -51.35 -4.11 -4.27
CA GLN A 203 -51.83 -3.24 -5.34
C GLN A 203 -53.34 -3.46 -5.51
N ARG A 204 -54.08 -2.48 -4.98
CA ARG A 204 -55.43 -2.16 -5.42
C ARG A 204 -55.37 -1.79 -6.90
N THR A 205 -56.19 -2.42 -7.72
CA THR A 205 -56.78 -1.77 -8.90
C THR A 205 -58.29 -1.83 -8.76
N ASP A 206 -58.83 -0.84 -8.04
CA ASP A 206 -60.22 -0.43 -8.20
C ASP A 206 -60.33 0.32 -9.54
N ALA A 207 -61.12 -0.18 -10.49
CA ALA A 207 -61.92 0.61 -11.44
C ALA A 207 -62.66 -0.29 -12.45
N ALA A 208 -63.90 -0.65 -12.13
CA ALA A 208 -65.04 -0.67 -13.07
C ALA A 208 -66.32 -0.98 -12.27
N LEU A 209 -66.96 0.10 -11.79
CA LEU A 209 -68.39 0.14 -11.54
C LEU A 209 -69.12 0.33 -12.88
N ASP A 210 -70.43 0.06 -12.85
CA ASP A 210 -71.47 0.09 -13.91
C ASP A 210 -71.63 -1.22 -14.69
N GLU A 211 -72.82 -1.84 -14.78
CA GLU A 211 -74.22 -1.42 -14.60
C GLU A 211 -75.06 -2.70 -14.29
N LYS A 212 -75.86 -2.72 -13.22
CA LYS A 212 -77.34 -2.64 -13.22
C LYS A 212 -78.11 -3.75 -13.97
N GLU A 213 -78.89 -4.46 -13.14
CA GLU A 213 -80.05 -5.37 -13.40
C GLU A 213 -79.77 -6.79 -13.92
#